data_AF-A0A832TGM6-F1
#
_entry.id   AF-A0A832TGM6-F1
#
_cell.length_a   1.000
_cell.length_b   1.000
_cell.length_c   1.000
_cell.angle_alpha   90.00
_cell.angle_beta   90.00
_cell.angle_gamma   90.00
#
_symmetry.space_group_name_H-M   'P 1'
#
loop_
_entity.id
_entity.type
_entity.pdbx_description
1 polymer ?
#
loop_
_entity_poly.entity_id
_entity_poly.type
_entity_poly.pdbx_seq_one_letter_code
_entity_poly.pdbx_strand_id
1 'polypeptide(L)'
;MNDAIIAGAKKLSELINGTVEAYVDEDGSYYLIGITDMDCRTNARIITQVLDEIYKHTDSINVTILLMEKNAYKSYMEKNKSALKRVL
;
A
#
# COMPACT_ATOMS: atom_id res chain seq x y z
N MET A 1 7.36 13.79 1.36
CA MET A 1 6.81 12.44 1.09
C MET A 1 7.27 12.07 -0.31
N ASN A 2 7.68 10.82 -0.55
CA ASN A 2 8.21 10.42 -1.86
C ASN A 2 7.07 10.43 -2.90
N ASP A 3 7.21 11.20 -3.97
CA ASP A 3 6.19 11.38 -5.01
C ASP A 3 5.72 10.05 -5.61
N ALA A 4 6.62 9.06 -5.69
CA ALA A 4 6.31 7.71 -6.16
C ALA A 4 5.27 7.01 -5.26
N ILE A 5 5.39 7.16 -3.92
CA ILE A 5 4.44 6.57 -2.96
C ILE A 5 3.08 7.25 -3.04
N ILE A 6 3.05 8.56 -3.27
CA ILE A 6 1.80 9.31 -3.47
C ILE A 6 1.10 8.82 -4.73
N ALA A 7 1.83 8.67 -5.83
CA ALA A 7 1.31 8.18 -7.09
C ALA A 7 0.77 6.75 -6.94
N GLY A 8 1.53 5.86 -6.29
CA GLY A 8 1.11 4.49 -5.98
C GLY A 8 -0.16 4.44 -5.11
N ALA A 9 -0.21 5.23 -4.03
CA ALA A 9 -1.37 5.29 -3.15
C ALA A 9 -2.63 5.80 -3.89
N LYS A 10 -2.47 6.83 -4.72
CA LYS A 10 -3.55 7.36 -5.55
C LYS A 10 -4.05 6.31 -6.54
N LYS A 11 -3.14 5.66 -7.27
CA LYS A 11 -3.50 4.57 -8.20
C LYS A 11 -4.24 3.44 -7.49
N LEU A 12 -3.76 3.04 -6.32
CA LEU A 12 -4.41 2.01 -5.52
C LEU A 12 -5.83 2.41 -5.13
N SER A 13 -6.04 3.67 -4.72
CA SER A 13 -7.36 4.19 -4.35
C SER A 13 -8.35 4.24 -5.52
N GLU A 14 -7.86 4.40 -6.75
CA GLU A 14 -8.68 4.33 -7.98
C GLU A 14 -9.10 2.90 -8.33
N LEU A 15 -8.32 1.90 -7.90
CA LEU A 15 -8.47 0.50 -8.29
C LEU A 15 -9.28 -0.34 -7.30
N ILE A 16 -9.49 0.16 -6.07
CA ILE A 16 -10.20 -0.56 -5.02
C ILE A 16 -11.44 0.19 -4.58
N ASN A 17 -12.48 -0.54 -4.17
CA ASN A 17 -13.61 0.02 -3.45
C ASN A 17 -13.31 -0.09 -1.95
N GLY A 18 -12.53 0.86 -1.42
CA GLY A 18 -12.00 0.74 -0.07
C GLY A 18 -11.18 1.94 0.39
N THR A 19 -10.40 1.74 1.46
CA THR A 19 -9.50 2.77 2.01
C THR A 19 -8.06 2.40 1.70
N VAL A 20 -7.25 3.41 1.37
CA VAL A 20 -5.79 3.26 1.23
C VAL A 20 -5.13 3.97 2.39
N GLU A 21 -4.19 3.30 3.02
CA GLU A 21 -3.30 3.89 4.01
C GLU A 21 -1.85 3.66 3.60
N ALA A 22 -0.97 4.59 3.95
CA ALA A 22 0.45 4.45 3.68
C ALA A 22 1.27 4.64 4.96
N TYR A 23 2.28 3.79 5.10
CA TYR A 23 3.17 3.78 6.25
C TYR A 23 4.63 3.73 5.80
N VAL A 24 5.52 4.10 6.72
CA VAL A 24 6.96 3.90 6.59
C VAL A 24 7.49 3.31 7.90
N ASP A 25 8.41 2.35 7.81
CA ASP A 25 9.14 1.84 8.98
C ASP A 25 10.41 2.65 9.27
N GLU A 26 11.12 2.29 10.34
CA GLU A 26 12.35 2.96 10.78
C GLU A 26 13.49 2.82 9.75
N ASP A 27 13.47 1.76 8.94
CA ASP A 27 14.46 1.50 7.89
C ASP A 27 14.14 2.24 6.58
N GLY A 28 13.03 2.97 6.53
CA GLY A 28 12.59 3.71 5.35
C GLY A 28 11.86 2.85 4.30
N SER A 29 11.43 1.64 4.65
CA SER A 29 10.59 0.80 3.80
C SER A 29 9.15 1.31 3.85
N TYR A 30 8.55 1.48 2.67
CA TYR A 30 7.17 1.94 2.55
C TYR A 30 6.19 0.77 2.53
N TYR A 31 5.01 0.97 3.12
CA TYR A 31 3.91 0.02 3.07
C TYR A 31 2.67 0.73 2.54
N LEU A 32 2.17 0.28 1.39
CA LEU A 32 0.90 0.72 0.81
C LEU A 32 -0.16 -0.32 1.10
N ILE A 33 -1.16 0.04 1.90
CA ILE A 33 -2.18 -0.90 2.38
C ILE A 33 -3.54 -0.52 1.79
N GLY A 34 -4.07 -1.38 0.93
CA GLY A 34 -5.43 -1.32 0.41
C GLY A 34 -6.37 -2.16 1.27
N ILE A 35 -7.33 -1.50 1.92
CA ILE A 35 -8.34 -2.11 2.79
C ILE A 35 -9.61 -2.28 1.97
N THR A 36 -9.82 -3.48 1.43
CA THR A 36 -10.92 -3.77 0.49
C THR A 36 -11.29 -5.26 0.53
N ASP A 37 -12.39 -5.64 -0.11
CA ASP A 37 -12.79 -7.03 -0.26
C ASP A 37 -11.82 -7.74 -1.21
N MET A 38 -11.42 -8.97 -0.86
CA MET A 38 -10.37 -9.66 -1.60
C MET A 38 -10.92 -10.58 -2.68
N ASP A 39 -10.40 -10.42 -3.90
CA ASP A 39 -10.53 -11.39 -4.99
C ASP A 39 -9.13 -11.70 -5.55
N CYS A 40 -8.68 -12.94 -5.42
CA CYS A 40 -7.32 -13.34 -5.78
C CYS A 40 -6.97 -13.03 -7.26
N ARG A 41 -7.94 -13.14 -8.16
CA ARG A 41 -7.72 -12.84 -9.59
C ARG A 41 -7.47 -11.36 -9.81
N THR A 42 -8.22 -10.51 -9.12
CA THR A 42 -8.12 -9.05 -9.25
C THR A 42 -6.92 -8.49 -8.48
N ASN A 43 -6.55 -9.08 -7.34
CA ASN A 43 -5.46 -8.63 -6.47
C ASN A 43 -4.11 -8.54 -7.19
N ALA A 44 -3.73 -9.58 -7.94
CA ALA A 44 -2.45 -9.59 -8.67
C ALA A 44 -2.39 -8.43 -9.70
N ARG A 45 -3.49 -8.20 -10.42
CA ARG A 45 -3.60 -7.13 -11.41
C ARG A 45 -3.55 -5.74 -10.77
N ILE A 46 -4.12 -5.57 -9.58
CA ILE A 46 -4.04 -4.30 -8.83
C ILE A 46 -2.58 -4.01 -8.47
N ILE A 47 -1.90 -4.99 -7.86
CA ILE A 47 -0.51 -4.82 -7.39
C ILE A 47 0.42 -4.43 -8.55
N THR A 48 0.32 -5.12 -9.70
CA THR A 48 1.11 -4.78 -10.88
C THR A 48 0.86 -3.34 -11.35
N GLN A 49 -0.40 -2.92 -11.46
CA GLN A 49 -0.73 -1.56 -11.91
C GLN A 49 -0.24 -0.48 -10.95
N VAL A 50 -0.23 -0.76 -9.64
CA VAL A 50 0.31 0.17 -8.63
C VAL A 50 1.83 0.27 -8.76
N LEU A 51 2.54 -0.84 -8.93
CA LEU A 51 3.98 -0.83 -9.15
C LEU A 51 4.34 -0.10 -10.45
N ASP A 52 3.62 -0.35 -11.54
CA ASP A 52 3.81 0.36 -12.81
C ASP A 52 3.65 1.87 -12.66
N GLU A 53 2.73 2.33 -11.80
CA GLU A 53 2.59 3.76 -11.52
C GLU A 53 3.79 4.28 -10.71
N ILE A 54 4.23 3.57 -9.68
CA ILE A 54 5.40 3.93 -8.86
C ILE A 54 6.65 4.05 -9.75
N TYR A 55 6.85 3.12 -10.69
CA TYR A 55 8.00 3.11 -11.59
C TYR A 55 8.10 4.32 -12.52
N LYS A 56 7.00 5.04 -12.77
CA LYS A 56 7.04 6.29 -13.55
C LYS A 56 7.78 7.42 -12.81
N HIS A 57 7.95 7.30 -11.50
CA HIS A 57 8.50 8.35 -10.64
C HIS A 57 9.85 7.98 -10.02
N THR A 58 10.26 6.71 -10.03
CA THR A 58 11.55 6.25 -9.52
C THR A 58 11.94 4.88 -10.10
N ASP A 59 13.23 4.67 -10.33
CA ASP A 59 13.76 3.37 -10.76
C ASP A 59 13.94 2.39 -9.59
N SER A 60 13.95 2.89 -8.34
CA SER A 60 14.18 2.07 -7.16
C SER A 60 13.45 2.63 -5.94
N ILE A 61 12.76 1.75 -5.22
CA ILE A 61 12.12 2.05 -3.94
C ILE A 61 11.89 0.76 -3.16
N ASN A 62 12.05 0.82 -1.83
CA ASN A 62 11.66 -0.28 -0.96
C ASN A 62 10.18 -0.12 -0.58
N VAL A 63 9.30 -0.86 -1.25
CA VAL A 63 7.85 -0.77 -1.05
C VAL A 63 7.22 -2.16 -0.96
N THR A 64 6.34 -2.33 0.02
CA THR A 64 5.46 -3.48 0.16
C THR A 64 4.02 -3.04 -0.08
N ILE A 65 3.30 -3.73 -0.97
CA ILE A 65 1.88 -3.47 -1.22
C ILE A 65 1.07 -4.62 -0.60
N LEU A 66 0.12 -4.28 0.27
CA LEU A 66 -0.76 -5.23 0.93
C LEU A 66 -2.21 -4.94 0.56
N LEU A 67 -2.94 -5.97 0.15
CA LEU A 67 -4.40 -5.94 0.03
C LEU A 67 -4.96 -6.81 1.13
N MET A 68 -5.88 -6.26 1.93
CA MET A 68 -6.41 -6.97 3.09
C MET A 68 -7.83 -6.54 3.42
N GLU A 69 -8.61 -7.49 3.92
CA GLU A 69 -9.93 -7.18 4.49
C GLU A 69 -9.79 -6.38 5.79
N LYS A 70 -10.84 -5.64 6.13
CA LYS A 70 -10.88 -4.74 7.30
C LYS A 70 -10.48 -5.42 8.62
N ASN A 71 -10.88 -6.67 8.84
CA ASN A 71 -10.54 -7.39 10.07
C ASN A 71 -9.07 -7.80 10.12
N ALA A 72 -8.53 -8.28 8.99
CA ALA A 72 -7.10 -8.59 8.86
C ALA A 72 -6.25 -7.34 9.06
N TYR A 73 -6.68 -6.20 8.52
CA TYR A 73 -6.04 -4.90 8.73
C TYR A 73 -5.95 -4.51 10.20
N LYS A 74 -7.05 -4.59 10.96
CA LYS A 74 -7.04 -4.29 12.39
C LYS A 74 -6.02 -5.14 13.13
N SER A 75 -6.04 -6.47 12.93
CA SER A 75 -5.10 -7.38 13.57
C SER A 75 -3.64 -7.14 13.13
N TYR A 76 -3.42 -6.74 11.88
CA TYR A 76 -2.10 -6.35 11.39
C TYR A 76 -1.60 -5.10 12.11
N MET A 77 -2.43 -4.06 12.22
CA MET A 77 -2.03 -2.81 12.88
C MET A 77 -1.81 -2.98 14.39
N GLU A 78 -2.61 -3.80 15.07
CA GLU A 78 -2.39 -4.11 16.49
C GLU A 78 -0.98 -4.66 16.77
N LYS A 79 -0.46 -5.49 15.86
CA LYS A 79 0.87 -6.10 15.96
C LYS A 79 2.00 -5.17 15.53
N ASN A 80 1.75 -4.29 14.57
CA ASN A 80 2.79 -3.53 13.89
C ASN A 80 2.79 -2.02 14.19
N LYS A 81 1.81 -1.50 14.96
CA LYS A 81 1.65 -0.05 15.22
C LYS A 81 2.90 0.65 15.75
N SER A 82 3.76 -0.04 16.48
CA SER A 82 4.98 0.54 17.05
C SER A 82 6.11 0.67 16.04
N ALA A 83 6.07 -0.11 14.96
CA ALA A 83 7.10 -0.13 13.92
C ALA A 83 6.71 0.71 12.69
N LEU A 84 5.43 1.08 12.55
CA LEU A 84 4.91 1.76 11.37
C LEU A 84 4.47 3.18 11.70
N LYS A 85 5.07 4.16 11.01
CA LYS A 85 4.64 5.55 11.06
C LYS A 85 3.74 5.86 9.86
N ARG A 86 2.53 6.36 10.13
CA ARG A 86 1.59 6.75 9.07
C ARG A 86 2.12 7.95 8.30
N VAL A 87 2.04 7.89 6.98
CA VAL A 87 2.43 8.96 6.05
C VAL A 87 1.28 9.43 5.15
N LEU A 88 0.16 8.68 5.10
CA LEU A 88 -1.05 9.01 4.36
C LEU A 88 -2.28 8.41 5.05
#